data_AF-A0A962IER0-F1
#
_entry.id   AF-A0A962IER0-F1
#
_cell.length_a   1.000
_cell.length_b   1.000
_cell.length_c   1.000
_cell.angle_alpha   90.00
_cell.angle_beta   90.00
_cell.angle_gamma   90.00
#
_symmetry.space_group_name_H-M   'P 1'
#
loop_
_entity.id
_entity.type
_entity.pdbx_description
1 polymer ?
#
loop_
_entity_poly.entity_id
_entity_poly.type
_entity_poly.pdbx_seq_one_letter_code
_entity_poly.pdbx_strand_id
1 'polypeptide(L)'
;MNPVPETLPRQRVPWREVYSVTVLVVALLAAAFAAFKTLLVWQSFGLAGALVFAGLHLPMALFGALFAAAMVYRHPGMALLGVATSVFNALLI
;
A
#
# COMPACT_ATOMS: atom_id res chain seq x y z
N MET A 1 31.99 41.14 22.79
CA MET A 1 31.38 39.79 22.68
C MET A 1 30.39 39.84 21.54
N ASN A 2 30.62 39.11 20.45
CA ASN A 2 29.63 39.00 19.37
C ASN A 2 28.51 38.05 19.83
N PRO A 3 27.23 38.39 19.62
CA PRO A 3 26.13 37.49 19.93
C PRO A 3 26.21 36.26 19.03
N VAL A 4 26.11 35.08 19.63
CA VAL A 4 26.02 33.81 18.91
C VAL A 4 24.70 33.82 18.13
N PRO A 5 24.69 33.61 16.80
CA PRO A 5 23.45 33.61 16.02
C PRO A 5 22.55 32.47 16.50
N GLU A 6 21.29 32.79 16.81
CA GLU A 6 20.26 31.81 17.14
C GLU A 6 20.20 30.76 16.03
N THR A 7 20.53 29.52 16.38
CA THR A 7 20.44 28.38 15.48
C THR A 7 19.00 28.25 14.99
N LEU A 8 18.80 28.26 13.67
CA LEU A 8 17.51 28.07 13.01
C LEU A 8 16.70 26.94 13.68
N PRO A 9 15.38 27.12 13.90
CA PRO A 9 14.56 26.11 14.55
C PRO A 9 14.64 24.80 13.77
N ARG A 10 15.04 23.70 14.44
CA ARG A 10 15.07 22.36 13.83
C ARG A 10 13.67 21.99 13.36
N GLN A 11 13.43 22.06 12.05
CA GLN A 11 12.21 21.57 11.42
C GLN A 11 12.06 20.09 11.75
N ARG A 12 11.09 19.75 12.60
CA ARG A 12 10.81 18.36 12.96
C ARG A 12 10.00 17.72 11.84
N VAL A 13 10.49 16.61 11.29
CA VAL A 13 9.76 15.84 10.28
C VAL A 13 8.51 15.22 10.92
N PRO A 14 7.32 15.38 10.32
CA PRO A 14 6.08 14.76 10.80
C PRO A 14 6.05 13.27 10.44
N TRP A 15 6.83 12.45 11.17
CA TRP A 15 7.05 11.03 10.86
C TRP A 15 5.77 10.18 10.84
N ARG A 16 4.75 10.57 11.61
CA ARG A 16 3.47 9.85 11.66
C ARG A 16 2.69 10.04 10.36
N GLU A 17 2.66 11.26 9.85
CA GLU A 17 2.06 11.62 8.58
C GLU A 17 2.79 10.91 7.43
N VAL A 18 4.12 10.99 7.41
CA VAL A 18 4.96 10.28 6.44
C VAL A 18 4.64 8.79 6.43
N TYR A 19 4.66 8.14 7.59
CA TYR A 19 4.31 6.72 7.72
C TYR A 19 2.93 6.41 7.13
N SER A 20 1.91 7.19 7.53
CA SER A 20 0.53 6.93 7.11
C SER A 20 0.36 7.06 5.59
N VAL A 21 0.95 8.08 5.00
CA VAL A 21 0.93 8.29 3.55
C VAL A 21 1.66 7.17 2.84
N THR A 22 2.84 6.77 3.31
CA THR A 22 3.60 5.66 2.71
C THR A 22 2.81 4.35 2.74
N VAL A 23 2.23 3.99 3.89
CA VAL A 23 1.41 2.77 4.02
C VAL A 23 0.23 2.78 3.05
N LEU A 24 -0.51 3.88 2.99
CA LEU A 24 -1.67 4.01 2.10
C LEU A 24 -1.26 3.93 0.63
N VAL A 25 -0.22 4.66 0.23
CA VAL A 25 0.27 4.68 -1.15
C VAL A 25 0.73 3.29 -1.58
N VAL A 26 1.52 2.61 -0.77
CA VAL A 26 2.02 1.27 -1.11
C VAL A 26 0.87 0.27 -1.21
N ALA A 27 -0.09 0.30 -0.28
CA ALA A 27 -1.22 -0.62 -0.31
C ALA A 27 -2.14 -0.41 -1.51
N LEU A 28 -2.38 0.85 -1.89
CA LEU A 28 -3.15 1.22 -3.08
C LEU A 28 -2.41 0.87 -4.38
N LEU A 29 -1.10 1.11 -4.45
CA LEU A 29 -0.30 0.71 -5.60
C LEU A 29 -0.30 -0.80 -5.80
N ALA A 30 -0.20 -1.58 -4.72
CA ALA A 30 -0.31 -3.04 -4.80
C ALA A 30 -1.68 -3.49 -5.34
N ALA A 31 -2.78 -2.90 -4.87
CA ALA A 31 -4.11 -3.21 -5.39
C ALA A 31 -4.29 -2.78 -6.87
N ALA A 32 -3.76 -1.61 -7.26
CA ALA A 32 -3.77 -1.17 -8.64
C ALA A 32 -2.94 -2.09 -9.55
N PHE A 33 -1.78 -2.54 -9.06
CA PHE A 33 -0.92 -3.49 -9.76
C PHE A 33 -1.60 -4.85 -9.94
N ALA A 34 -2.29 -5.35 -8.91
CA ALA A 34 -3.11 -6.55 -8.99
C ALA A 34 -4.19 -6.45 -10.08
N ALA A 35 -4.90 -5.32 -10.16
CA ALA A 35 -5.91 -5.07 -11.19
C ALA A 35 -5.29 -5.02 -12.60
N PHE A 36 -4.13 -4.36 -12.73
CA PHE A 36 -3.39 -4.31 -13.99
C PHE A 36 -2.92 -5.70 -14.46
N LYS A 37 -2.34 -6.52 -13.58
CA LYS A 37 -1.94 -7.90 -13.92
C LYS A 37 -3.15 -8.74 -14.32
N THR A 38 -4.27 -8.60 -13.62
CA THR A 38 -5.52 -9.27 -13.97
C THR A 38 -5.95 -8.93 -15.40
N LEU A 39 -5.88 -7.66 -15.78
CA LEU A 39 -6.19 -7.20 -17.13
C LEU A 39 -5.25 -7.82 -18.17
N LEU A 40 -3.94 -7.88 -17.88
CA LEU A 40 -2.96 -8.52 -18.77
C LEU A 40 -3.21 -10.02 -18.95
N VAL A 41 -3.52 -10.72 -17.87
CA VAL A 41 -3.87 -12.14 -17.90
C VAL A 41 -5.14 -12.35 -18.73
N TRP A 42 -6.15 -11.49 -18.55
CA TRP A 42 -7.38 -11.54 -19.35
C TRP A 42 -7.09 -11.35 -20.84
N GLN A 43 -6.27 -10.36 -21.20
CA GLN A 43 -5.91 -10.11 -22.60
C GLN A 43 -5.11 -11.27 -23.22
N SER A 44 -4.30 -11.97 -22.43
CA SER A 44 -3.38 -13.01 -22.91
C SER A 44 -4.01 -14.41 -22.96
N PHE A 45 -4.82 -14.75 -21.96
CA PHE A 45 -5.34 -16.11 -21.73
C PHE A 45 -6.88 -16.18 -21.75
N GLY A 46 -7.54 -15.04 -21.96
CA GLY A 46 -9.00 -14.94 -21.90
C GLY A 46 -9.54 -14.94 -20.47
N LEU A 47 -10.87 -14.89 -20.38
CA LEU A 47 -11.59 -14.61 -19.13
C LEU A 47 -11.48 -15.76 -18.11
N ALA A 48 -11.38 -17.01 -18.57
CA ALA A 48 -11.19 -18.17 -17.71
C ALA A 48 -9.82 -18.17 -17.02
N GLY A 49 -8.75 -17.78 -17.73
CA GLY A 49 -7.42 -17.61 -17.14
C GLY A 49 -7.43 -16.51 -16.08
N ALA A 50 -8.03 -15.37 -16.38
CA ALA A 50 -8.15 -14.26 -15.42
C ALA A 50 -8.90 -14.67 -14.14
N LEU A 51 -9.98 -15.46 -14.24
CA LEU A 51 -10.73 -15.93 -13.08
C LEU A 51 -9.92 -16.84 -12.15
N VAL A 52 -9.07 -17.72 -12.70
CA VAL A 52 -8.24 -18.64 -11.89
C VAL A 52 -7.19 -17.88 -11.09
N PHE A 53 -6.53 -16.89 -11.70
CA PHE A 53 -5.46 -16.12 -11.04
C PHE A 53 -6.01 -14.97 -10.19
N ALA A 54 -7.01 -14.23 -10.67
CA ALA A 54 -7.51 -13.04 -10.00
C ALA A 54 -8.70 -13.30 -9.06
N GLY A 55 -9.43 -14.41 -9.21
CA GLY A 55 -10.69 -14.65 -8.51
C GLY A 55 -10.56 -14.60 -6.98
N LEU A 56 -9.44 -15.05 -6.43
CA LEU A 56 -9.16 -14.96 -5.00
C LEU A 56 -8.19 -13.81 -4.67
N HIS A 57 -7.13 -13.66 -5.46
CA HIS A 57 -6.04 -12.75 -5.13
C HIS A 57 -6.41 -11.29 -5.33
N LEU A 58 -7.20 -10.92 -6.35
CA LEU A 58 -7.59 -9.52 -6.55
C LEU A 58 -8.47 -8.99 -5.42
N PRO A 59 -9.53 -9.71 -4.97
CA PRO A 59 -10.29 -9.32 -3.78
C PRO A 59 -9.44 -9.25 -2.52
N MET A 60 -8.51 -10.19 -2.32
CA MET A 60 -7.62 -10.17 -1.15
C MET A 60 -6.62 -9.01 -1.19
N ALA A 61 -6.14 -8.62 -2.38
CA ALA A 61 -5.30 -7.46 -2.54
C ALA A 61 -6.07 -6.17 -2.17
N LEU A 62 -7.29 -6.05 -2.67
CA LEU A 62 -8.18 -4.93 -2.35
C LEU A 62 -8.52 -4.88 -0.85
N PHE A 63 -8.84 -6.02 -0.25
CA PHE A 63 -9.10 -6.14 1.18
C PHE A 63 -7.89 -5.70 2.01
N GLY A 64 -6.69 -6.16 1.65
CA GLY A 64 -5.44 -5.74 2.30
C GLY A 64 -5.25 -4.22 2.26
N ALA A 65 -5.53 -3.58 1.12
CA ALA A 65 -5.46 -2.14 0.98
C ALA A 65 -6.48 -1.40 1.86
N LEU A 66 -7.73 -1.85 1.87
CA LEU A 66 -8.79 -1.27 2.72
C LEU A 66 -8.49 -1.48 4.22
N PHE A 67 -7.98 -2.65 4.59
CA PHE A 67 -7.58 -2.95 5.96
C PHE A 67 -6.42 -2.06 6.42
N ALA A 68 -5.40 -1.88 5.57
CA ALA A 68 -4.31 -0.96 5.84
C ALA A 68 -4.84 0.46 6.08
N ALA A 69 -5.77 0.93 5.23
CA ALA A 69 -6.39 2.24 5.39
C ALA A 69 -7.20 2.39 6.68
N ALA A 70 -7.94 1.35 7.09
CA ALA A 70 -8.70 1.35 8.34
C ALA A 70 -7.80 1.36 9.58
N MET A 71 -6.62 0.73 9.50
CA MET A 71 -5.74 0.54 10.66
C MET A 71 -4.63 1.58 10.80
N VAL A 72 -4.24 2.28 9.73
CA VAL A 72 -3.03 3.13 9.70
C VAL A 72 -2.96 4.17 10.82
N TYR A 73 -4.11 4.72 11.24
CA TYR A 73 -4.17 5.72 12.31
C TYR A 73 -4.45 5.14 13.70
N ARG A 74 -4.97 3.90 13.79
CA ARG A 74 -5.38 3.25 15.05
C ARG A 74 -4.34 2.26 15.56
N HIS A 75 -3.82 1.43 14.65
CA HIS A 75 -2.90 0.34 14.93
C HIS A 75 -1.86 0.22 13.79
N PRO A 76 -0.77 1.02 13.82
CA PRO A 76 0.17 1.11 12.70
C PRO A 76 0.80 -0.25 12.35
N GLY A 77 1.16 -1.07 13.35
CA GLY A 77 1.69 -2.41 13.10
C GLY A 77 0.73 -3.33 12.33
N MET A 78 -0.58 -3.23 12.61
CA MET A 78 -1.59 -3.99 11.85
C MET A 78 -1.76 -3.45 10.43
N ALA A 79 -1.58 -2.16 10.21
CA ALA A 79 -1.65 -1.59 8.87
C ALA A 79 -0.57 -2.19 7.93
N LEU A 80 0.61 -2.54 8.45
CA LEU A 80 1.65 -3.25 7.69
C LEU A 80 1.21 -4.65 7.26
N LEU A 81 0.40 -5.35 8.06
CA LEU A 81 -0.19 -6.64 7.66
C LEU A 81 -1.13 -6.47 6.47
N GLY A 82 -1.91 -5.38 6.44
CA GLY A 82 -2.74 -5.03 5.28
C GLY A 82 -1.90 -4.75 4.03
N VAL A 83 -0.80 -4.00 4.17
CA VAL A 83 0.16 -3.76 3.09
C VAL A 83 0.75 -5.07 2.58
N ALA A 84 1.26 -5.91 3.49
CA ALA A 84 1.85 -7.20 3.13
C ALA A 84 0.84 -8.09 2.40
N THR A 85 -0.40 -8.16 2.91
CA THR A 85 -1.49 -8.88 2.26
C THR A 85 -1.75 -8.36 0.85
N SER A 86 -1.82 -7.03 0.68
CA SER A 86 -2.03 -6.39 -0.62
C SER A 86 -0.91 -6.75 -1.61
N VAL A 87 0.34 -6.60 -1.18
CA VAL A 87 1.54 -6.87 -1.99
C VAL A 87 1.64 -8.34 -2.37
N PHE A 88 1.52 -9.27 -1.42
CA PHE A 88 1.64 -10.70 -1.72
C PHE A 88 0.57 -11.17 -2.68
N ASN A 89 -0.69 -10.74 -2.50
CA ASN A 89 -1.74 -11.12 -3.44
C ASN A 89 -1.54 -10.50 -4.82
N ALA A 90 -1.05 -9.27 -4.92
CA ALA A 90 -0.71 -8.66 -6.19
C ALA A 90 0.44 -9.37 -6.93
N LEU A 91 1.38 -9.99 -6.20
CA LEU A 91 2.47 -10.77 -6.78
C LEU A 91 2.00 -12.16 -7.28
N LEU A 92 0.96 -12.72 -6.68
CA LEU A 92 0.44 -14.06 -6.98
C LEU A 92 -0.53 -14.12 -8.16
N ILE A 93 -1.20 -13.01 -8.49
CA ILE A 93 -1.92 -12.82 -9.77
C ILE A 93 -0.90 -12.81 -10.90
#